data_AF-A0A5A7WLY1-F1
#
_entry.id   AF-A0A5A7WLY1-F1
#
_cell.length_a   1.000
_cell.length_b   1.000
_cell.length_c   1.000
_cell.angle_alpha   90.00
_cell.angle_beta   90.00
_cell.angle_gamma   90.00
#
_symmetry.space_group_name_H-M   'P 1'
#
loop_
_entity.id
_entity.type
_entity.pdbx_description
1 polymer ?
#
loop_
_entity_poly.entity_id
_entity_poly.type
_entity_poly.pdbx_seq_one_letter_code
_entity_poly.pdbx_strand_id
1 'polypeptide(L)' 'MSVEESEPAVTEIKIVKGNPTDEEVAALVTVLAGASGGGGAIDEGPQIRDLWGHPVDKLRYADISWERITRVERTHLRR' A
#
# COMPACT_ATOMS: atom_id res chain seq x y z
N MET A 1 -37.68 28.52 11.21
CA MET A 1 -36.77 27.59 11.90
C MET A 1 -35.49 27.62 11.09
N SER A 2 -34.56 28.51 11.47
CA SER A 2 -33.29 28.69 10.75
C SER A 2 -32.44 27.45 10.97
N VAL A 3 -32.07 26.78 9.88
CA VAL A 3 -31.14 25.65 9.94
C VAL A 3 -29.75 26.27 9.91
N GLU A 4 -29.07 26.23 11.05
CA GLU A 4 -27.65 26.56 11.11
C GLU A 4 -26.87 25.45 10.40
N GLU A 5 -26.31 25.78 9.25
CA GLU A 5 -25.39 24.93 8.49
C GLU A 5 -24.06 24.86 9.24
N SER A 6 -23.81 23.76 9.93
CA SER A 6 -22.53 23.46 10.58
C SER A 6 -21.61 22.77 9.58
N GLU A 7 -20.68 23.50 8.97
CA GLU A 7 -19.65 22.91 8.10
C GLU A 7 -18.85 21.83 8.85
N PRO A 8 -18.57 20.66 8.24
CA PRO A 8 -17.79 19.62 8.90
C PRO A 8 -16.37 20.12 9.13
N ALA A 9 -15.90 20.04 10.37
CA ALA A 9 -14.52 20.36 10.74
C ALA A 9 -13.55 19.38 10.07
N VAL A 10 -13.13 19.68 8.84
CA VAL A 10 -12.06 18.97 8.16
C VAL A 10 -10.75 19.41 8.82
N THR A 11 -10.03 18.47 9.41
CA THR A 11 -8.69 18.74 9.95
C THR A 11 -7.77 19.21 8.82
N GLU A 12 -7.49 20.51 8.76
CA GLU A 12 -6.56 21.11 7.80
C GLU A 12 -5.13 20.63 8.08
N ILE A 13 -4.64 19.66 7.31
CA ILE A 13 -3.23 19.26 7.35
C ILE A 13 -2.40 20.40 6.72
N LYS A 14 -1.58 21.07 7.53
CA LYS A 14 -0.68 22.13 7.07
C LYS A 14 0.74 21.60 6.92
N ILE A 15 1.28 21.72 5.70
CA ILE A 15 2.69 21.42 5.41
C ILE A 15 3.53 22.58 5.96
N VAL A 16 4.17 22.36 7.10
CA VAL A 16 5.00 23.38 7.77
C VAL A 16 6.35 23.58 7.05
N LYS A 17 6.84 22.56 6.35
CA LYS A 17 8.11 22.55 5.61
C LYS A 17 8.04 21.50 4.50
N GLY A 18 8.51 21.80 3.29
CA GLY A 18 8.39 20.84 2.18
C GLY A 18 8.91 21.26 0.81
N ASN A 19 9.77 22.27 0.70
CA ASN A 19 10.40 22.64 -0.58
C ASN A 19 11.91 22.35 -0.52
N PRO A 20 12.35 21.08 -0.59
CA PRO A 20 13.76 20.75 -0.65
C PRO A 20 14.38 21.33 -1.92
N THR A 21 15.68 21.61 -1.89
CA THR A 21 16.41 22.02 -3.10
C THR A 21 16.67 20.81 -4.01
N ASP A 22 16.94 21.06 -5.29
CA ASP A 22 17.28 20.00 -6.25
C ASP A 22 18.50 19.16 -5.79
N GLU A 23 19.44 19.79 -5.07
CA GLU A 23 20.61 19.13 -4.48
C GLU A 23 20.23 18.14 -3.37
N GLU A 24 19.30 18.53 -2.50
CA GLU A 24 18.80 17.66 -1.42
C GLU A 24 18.02 16.47 -1.99
N VAL A 25 17.24 16.69 -3.04
CA VAL A 25 16.52 15.63 -3.75
C VAL A 25 17.51 14.65 -4.38
N ALA A 26 18.55 15.16 -5.05
CA ALA A 26 19.58 14.31 -5.66
C ALA A 26 20.33 13.47 -4.62
N ALA A 27 20.67 14.06 -3.47
CA ALA A 27 21.31 13.35 -2.36
C ALA A 27 20.42 12.21 -1.83
N LEU A 28 19.13 12.49 -1.59
CA LEU A 28 18.17 11.49 -1.11
C LEU A 28 17.98 10.35 -2.12
N VAL A 29 17.83 10.67 -3.40
CA VAL A 29 17.69 9.66 -4.48
C VAL A 29 18.95 8.80 -4.57
N THR A 30 20.14 9.40 -4.44
CA THR A 30 21.41 8.66 -4.48
C THR A 30 21.53 7.68 -3.31
N VAL A 31 21.17 8.11 -2.10
CA VAL A 31 21.17 7.23 -0.91
C VAL A 31 20.14 6.11 -1.06
N LEU A 32 18.92 6.42 -1.53
CA LEU A 32 17.87 5.43 -1.72
C LEU A 32 18.24 4.44 -2.83
N ALA A 33 18.79 4.92 -3.95
CA ALA A 33 19.29 4.09 -5.03
C ALA A 33 20.41 3.17 -4.54
N GLY A 34 21.36 3.69 -3.77
CA GLY A 34 22.43 2.91 -3.15
C GLY A 34 21.91 1.86 -2.15
N ALA A 35 20.92 2.21 -1.33
CA ALA A 35 20.25 1.28 -0.42
C ALA A 35 19.44 0.20 -1.16
N SER A 36 18.79 0.57 -2.27
CA SER A 36 18.03 -0.34 -3.13
C SER A 36 18.91 -1.20 -4.04
N GLY A 37 20.15 -0.78 -4.28
CA GLY A 37 21.15 -1.47 -5.10
C GLY A 37 21.64 -2.81 -4.53
N GLY A 38 21.18 -3.19 -3.33
CA GLY A 38 21.30 -4.54 -2.78
C GLY A 38 20.40 -5.57 -3.47
N GLY A 39 19.60 -5.19 -4.47
CA GLY A 39 18.86 -6.09 -5.35
C GLY A 39 19.73 -6.75 -6.45
N GLY A 40 21.02 -6.95 -6.21
CA GLY A 40 21.84 -7.81 -7.04
C GLY A 40 21.27 -9.22 -6.93
N ALA A 41 20.63 -9.68 -8.02
CA ALA A 41 20.07 -11.02 -8.23
C ALA A 41 19.77 -11.75 -6.92
N ILE A 42 18.55 -11.56 -6.40
CA ILE A 42 18.02 -12.42 -5.33
C ILE A 42 18.24 -13.84 -5.82
N ASP A 43 19.22 -14.52 -5.24
CA ASP A 43 19.39 -15.96 -5.37
C ASP A 43 18.01 -16.53 -5.11
N GLU A 44 17.40 -17.14 -6.11
CA GLU A 44 16.09 -17.76 -6.04
C GLU A 44 16.19 -19.02 -5.16
N GLY A 45 16.66 -18.85 -3.92
CA GLY A 45 16.37 -19.75 -2.83
C GLY A 45 14.86 -19.98 -2.75
N PRO A 46 14.41 -21.02 -2.05
CA PRO A 46 13.03 -21.48 -2.10
C PRO A 46 12.08 -20.29 -1.97
N GLN A 47 11.38 -19.98 -3.06
CA GLN A 47 10.53 -18.80 -3.16
C GLN A 47 9.59 -18.82 -1.96
N ILE A 48 9.81 -17.90 -1.01
CA ILE A 48 8.91 -17.75 0.12
C ILE A 48 7.56 -17.42 -0.51
N ARG A 49 6.54 -18.21 -0.16
CA ARG A 49 5.19 -17.98 -0.66
C ARG A 49 4.75 -16.58 -0.23
N ASP A 50 4.80 -15.64 -1.17
CA ASP A 50 4.23 -14.31 -0.97
C ASP A 50 2.77 -14.34 -1.41
N LEU A 51 1.89 -14.09 -0.46
CA LEU A 51 0.43 -14.02 -0.67
C LEU A 51 -0.05 -12.58 -0.81
N TRP A 52 0.86 -11.59 -0.76
CA TRP A 52 0.49 -10.20 -0.99
C TRP A 52 -0.06 -9.98 -2.40
N GLY A 53 -1.17 -9.25 -2.46
CA GLY A 53 -1.74 -8.82 -3.74
C GLY A 53 -2.35 -9.95 -4.56
N HIS A 54 -2.65 -11.10 -3.96
CA HIS A 54 -3.25 -12.23 -4.67
C HIS A 54 -4.56 -11.80 -5.37
N PRO A 55 -4.82 -12.20 -6.62
CA PRO A 55 -5.99 -11.72 -7.39
C PRO A 55 -7.35 -11.93 -6.71
N VAL A 56 -7.43 -12.92 -5.81
CA VAL A 56 -8.62 -13.20 -5.00
C VAL A 56 -8.98 -12.05 -4.06
N ASP A 57 -7.99 -11.30 -3.58
CA ASP A 57 -8.18 -10.18 -2.65
C ASP A 57 -8.77 -8.95 -3.35
N LYS A 58 -8.69 -8.91 -4.69
CA LYS A 58 -9.20 -7.80 -5.52
C LYS A 58 -10.64 -8.00 -5.98
N LEU A 59 -11.25 -9.16 -5.69
CA LEU A 59 -12.61 -9.47 -6.13
C LEU A 59 -13.65 -8.62 -5.38
N ARG A 60 -14.58 -8.02 -6.13
CA ARG A 60 -15.66 -7.16 -5.60
C ARG A 60 -17.02 -7.89 -5.50
N TYR A 61 -17.05 -9.04 -4.85
CA TYR A 61 -18.31 -9.67 -4.41
C TYR A 61 -18.92 -8.95 -3.19
N ALA A 62 -20.11 -9.37 -2.74
CA ALA A 62 -20.62 -9.00 -1.42
C ALA A 62 -19.89 -9.80 -0.32
N ASP A 63 -19.68 -9.22 0.86
CA ASP A 63 -18.86 -9.85 1.92
C ASP A 63 -19.41 -11.20 2.40
N ILE A 64 -20.72 -11.37 2.32
CA ILE A 64 -21.44 -12.63 2.60
C ILE A 64 -21.50 -13.61 1.40
N SER A 65 -20.83 -13.29 0.29
CA SER A 65 -20.81 -14.16 -0.88
C SER A 65 -20.01 -15.42 -0.61
N TRP A 66 -20.68 -16.56 -0.73
CA TRP A 66 -20.05 -17.88 -0.63
C TRP A 66 -18.92 -18.08 -1.65
N GLU A 67 -19.01 -17.45 -2.82
CA GLU A 67 -17.96 -17.50 -3.84
C GLU A 67 -16.66 -16.84 -3.35
N ARG A 68 -16.74 -15.70 -2.63
CA ARG A 68 -15.56 -15.05 -2.04
C ARG A 68 -14.96 -15.89 -0.93
N ILE A 69 -15.79 -16.33 0.04
CA ILE A 69 -15.35 -17.09 1.21
C ILE A 69 -14.56 -18.33 0.78
N THR A 70 -15.12 -19.10 -0.14
CA THR A 70 -14.50 -20.34 -0.63
C THR A 70 -13.18 -20.09 -1.35
N ARG A 71 -13.10 -19.03 -2.16
CA ARG A 71 -11.93 -18.74 -2.99
C ARG A 71 -10.77 -18.19 -2.14
N VAL A 72 -11.06 -17.37 -1.14
CA VAL A 72 -10.10 -16.87 -0.14
C VAL A 72 -9.53 -18.04 0.67
N GLU A 73 -10.38 -18.89 1.22
CA GLU A 73 -9.97 -20.05 2.02
C GLU A 73 -9.11 -21.03 1.21
N ARG A 74 -9.50 -21.36 -0.02
CA ARG A 74 -8.73 -22.27 -0.87
C ARG A 74 -7.38 -21.73 -1.30
N THR A 75 -7.23 -20.42 -1.42
CA THR A 75 -5.98 -19.77 -1.81
C THR A 75 -5.04 -19.62 -0.63
N HIS A 76 -5.56 -19.15 0.50
CA HIS A 76 -4.74 -18.72 1.63
C HIS A 76 -4.54 -19.81 2.69
N LEU A 77 -5.49 -20.73 2.87
CA LEU A 77 -5.47 -21.72 3.96
C LEU A 77 -5.02 -23.12 3.55
N ARG A 78 -4.95 -23.44 2.24
CA ARG A 78 -4.52 -24.78 1.79
C ARG A 78 -2.98 -24.86 1.71
N ARG A 79 -2.39 -25.66 2.60
CA ARG A 79 -0.96 -26.00 2.61
C ARG A 79 -0.64 -27.14 1.66
#